data_AF-A0A935FF09-F1
#
_entry.id   AF-A0A935FF09-F1
#
_cell.length_a   1.000
_cell.length_b   1.000
_cell.length_c   1.000
_cell.angle_alpha   90.00
_cell.angle_beta   90.00
_cell.angle_gamma   90.00
#
_symmetry.space_group_name_H-M   'P 1'
#
loop_
_entity.id
_entity.type
_entity.pdbx_description
1 polymer ?
#
loop_
_entity_poly.entity_id
_entity_poly.type
_entity_poly.pdbx_seq_one_letter_code
_entity_poly.pdbx_strand_id
1 'polypeptide(L)'
;MLARYRLGSLIALLWALAAATCVSYGLYTVSSHTQRFFGTVALAWTVPFVVLGVLRFLQLVRRHTQAESPTDAMLRDWPFLLNAALWGLSTALVIYGS
;
A
#
# COMPACT_ATOMS: atom_id res chain seq x y z
N MET A 1 21.33 24.35 -5.31
CA MET A 1 19.94 24.79 -5.62
C MET A 1 19.10 23.74 -6.37
N LEU A 2 19.64 23.00 -7.36
CA LEU A 2 18.88 22.01 -8.17
C LEU A 2 18.31 20.81 -7.41
N ALA A 3 18.97 20.38 -6.32
CA ALA A 3 18.54 19.20 -5.54
C ALA A 3 17.15 19.39 -4.88
N ARG A 4 16.79 20.62 -4.48
CA ARG A 4 15.48 20.93 -3.89
C ARG A 4 14.33 20.81 -4.90
N TYR A 5 14.56 21.14 -6.17
CA TYR A 5 13.56 21.03 -7.23
C TYR A 5 13.26 19.56 -7.55
N ARG A 6 14.28 18.69 -7.60
CA ARG A 6 14.09 17.24 -7.78
C ARG A 6 13.36 16.59 -6.60
N LEU A 7 13.65 17.00 -5.37
CA LEU A 7 13.01 16.46 -4.17
C LEU A 7 11.50 16.72 -4.14
N GLY A 8 11.07 17.95 -4.47
CA GLY A 8 9.64 18.29 -4.53
C GLY A 8 8.88 17.47 -5.57
N SER A 9 9.42 17.38 -6.79
CA SER A 9 8.80 16.59 -7.86
C SER A 9 8.73 15.10 -7.57
N LEU A 10 9.77 14.54 -6.92
CA LEU A 10 9.79 13.13 -6.50
C LEU A 10 8.72 12.85 -5.44
N ILE A 11 8.55 13.75 -4.46
CA ILE A 11 7.50 13.63 -3.46
C ILE A 11 6.13 13.70 -4.12
N ALA A 12 5.91 14.64 -5.05
CA ALA A 12 4.65 14.74 -5.78
C ALA A 12 4.33 13.46 -6.58
N LEU A 13 5.32 12.91 -7.29
CA LEU A 13 5.17 11.65 -8.01
C LEU A 13 4.89 10.48 -7.06
N LEU A 14 5.54 10.44 -5.90
CA LEU A 14 5.33 9.43 -4.87
C LEU A 14 3.88 9.44 -4.36
N TRP A 15 3.33 10.62 -4.08
CA TRP A 15 1.91 10.77 -3.69
C TRP A 15 0.96 10.36 -4.81
N ALA A 16 1.25 10.77 -6.05
CA ALA A 16 0.43 10.41 -7.20
C ALA A 16 0.39 8.89 -7.41
N LEU A 17 1.55 8.22 -7.36
CA LEU A 17 1.65 6.77 -7.47
C LEU A 17 0.97 6.06 -6.29
N ALA A 18 1.15 6.56 -5.07
CA ALA A 18 0.48 6.02 -3.89
C ALA A 18 -1.05 6.05 -4.03
N ALA A 19 -1.61 7.18 -4.49
CA ALA A 19 -3.04 7.32 -4.76
C ALA A 19 -3.49 6.38 -5.89
N ALA A 20 -2.74 6.34 -7.00
CA ALA A 20 -3.03 5.47 -8.14
C ALA A 20 -3.06 3.99 -7.74
N THR A 21 -2.10 3.54 -6.92
CA THR A 21 -2.06 2.17 -6.39
C THR A 21 -3.27 1.87 -5.51
N CYS A 22 -3.65 2.77 -4.61
CA CYS A 22 -4.83 2.58 -3.76
C CYS A 22 -6.12 2.48 -4.58
N VAL A 23 -6.29 3.38 -5.56
CA VAL A 23 -7.45 3.40 -6.45
C VAL A 23 -7.48 2.14 -7.32
N SER A 24 -6.35 1.77 -7.92
CA SER A 24 -6.23 0.58 -8.75
C SER A 24 -6.58 -0.69 -7.97
N TYR A 25 -6.08 -0.82 -6.74
CA TYR A 25 -6.42 -1.95 -5.87
C TYR A 25 -7.91 -1.94 -5.47
N GLY A 26 -8.45 -0.79 -5.09
CA GLY A 26 -9.87 -0.66 -4.76
C GLY A 26 -10.78 -1.02 -5.94
N LEU A 27 -10.45 -0.58 -7.15
CA LEU A 27 -11.18 -0.94 -8.36
C LEU A 27 -11.06 -2.43 -8.67
N TYR A 28 -9.89 -3.02 -8.45
CA TYR A 28 -9.68 -4.46 -8.61
C TYR A 28 -10.56 -5.27 -7.66
N THR A 29 -10.66 -4.91 -6.38
CA THR A 29 -11.44 -5.67 -5.40
C THR A 29 -12.95 -5.60 -5.64
N VAL A 30 -13.46 -4.51 -6.21
CA VAL A 30 -14.89 -4.36 -6.55
C VAL A 30 -15.23 -4.76 -7.98
N SER A 31 -14.24 -5.10 -8.82
CA SER A 31 -14.51 -5.45 -10.21
C SER A 31 -15.37 -6.71 -10.31
N SER A 32 -16.35 -6.68 -11.22
CA SER A 32 -17.23 -7.84 -11.48
C SER A 32 -16.45 -9.06 -11.98
N HIS A 33 -15.30 -8.86 -12.63
CA HIS A 33 -14.39 -9.93 -13.02
C HIS A 33 -13.78 -10.62 -11.80
N THR A 34 -13.22 -9.85 -10.87
CA THR A 34 -12.60 -10.36 -9.63
C THR A 34 -13.62 -11.08 -8.75
N GLN A 35 -14.82 -10.51 -8.58
CA GLN A 35 -15.88 -11.12 -7.79
C GLN A 35 -16.33 -12.47 -8.37
N ARG A 36 -16.39 -12.61 -9.70
CA ARG A 36 -16.71 -13.87 -10.36
C ARG A 36 -15.57 -14.87 -10.32
N PHE A 37 -14.33 -14.40 -10.42
CA PHE A 37 -13.14 -15.24 -10.41
C PHE A 37 -12.93 -15.89 -9.04
N PHE A 38 -13.07 -15.13 -7.95
CA PHE A 38 -12.91 -15.63 -6.59
C PHE A 38 -14.24 -16.00 -5.91
N GLY A 39 -15.39 -15.76 -6.55
CA GLY A 39 -16.69 -16.06 -5.96
C GLY A 39 -17.07 -15.23 -4.73
N THR A 40 -16.35 -14.14 -4.44
CA THR A 40 -16.50 -13.37 -3.19
C THR A 40 -16.43 -11.87 -3.40
N VAL A 41 -17.27 -11.13 -2.68
CA VAL A 41 -17.25 -9.67 -2.57
C VAL A 41 -16.36 -9.20 -1.41
N ALA A 42 -15.89 -10.13 -0.56
CA ALA A 42 -15.19 -9.79 0.67
C ALA A 42 -13.77 -9.25 0.45
N LEU A 43 -13.23 -9.34 -0.77
CA LEU A 43 -11.92 -8.79 -1.13
C LEU A 43 -11.89 -7.26 -0.90
N ALA A 44 -13.02 -6.55 -0.96
CA ALA A 44 -13.07 -5.12 -0.67
C ALA A 44 -12.68 -4.78 0.79
N TRP A 45 -12.83 -5.72 1.73
CA TRP A 45 -12.42 -5.53 3.13
C TRP A 45 -10.91 -5.46 3.32
N THR A 46 -10.12 -5.84 2.33
CA THR A 46 -8.65 -5.75 2.40
C THR A 46 -8.14 -4.36 2.00
N VAL A 47 -8.98 -3.53 1.37
CA VAL A 47 -8.64 -2.17 0.88
C VAL A 47 -8.15 -1.25 2.00
N PRO A 48 -8.77 -1.19 3.19
CA PRO A 48 -8.27 -0.38 4.30
C PRO A 48 -6.82 -0.72 4.69
N PHE A 49 -6.42 -1.99 4.67
CA PHE A 49 -5.03 -2.37 5.00
C PHE A 49 -4.05 -1.85 3.95
N VAL A 50 -4.42 -1.87 2.65
CA VAL A 50 -3.58 -1.31 1.59
C VAL A 50 -3.42 0.19 1.77
N VAL A 51 -4.51 0.91 2.05
CA VAL A 51 -4.46 2.36 2.31
C VAL A 51 -3.60 2.67 3.53
N LEU A 52 -3.78 1.94 4.64
CA LEU A 52 -2.97 2.12 5.86
C LEU A 52 -1.49 1.84 5.62
N GLY A 53 -1.17 0.77 4.87
CA GLY A 53 0.21 0.43 4.52
C GLY A 53 0.88 1.51 3.67
N VAL A 54 0.18 2.02 2.65
CA VAL A 54 0.67 3.10 1.80
C VAL A 54 0.85 4.38 2.60
N LEU A 55 -0.10 4.76 3.45
CA LEU A 55 0.02 5.93 4.32
C LEU A 55 1.22 5.80 5.27
N ARG A 56 1.42 4.62 5.87
CA ARG A 56 2.54 4.35 6.76
C ARG A 56 3.88 4.46 6.03
N PHE A 57 3.96 3.90 4.83
CA PHE A 57 5.14 4.03 3.97
C PHE A 57 5.48 5.51 3.69
N LEU A 58 4.47 6.32 3.32
CA LEU A 58 4.67 7.75 3.08
C LEU A 58 5.09 8.52 4.34
N GLN A 59 4.65 8.10 5.53
CA GLN A 59 5.14 8.66 6.79
C GLN A 59 6.61 8.31 7.02
N LEU A 60 7.01 7.06 6.76
CA LEU A 60 8.38 6.58 6.92
C LEU A 60 9.33 7.33 5.98
N VAL A 61 9.01 7.39 4.69
CA VAL A 61 9.81 8.10 3.68
C VAL A 61 9.99 9.59 4.02
N ARG A 62 8.98 10.23 4.61
CA ARG A 62 9.07 11.64 5.03
C ARG A 62 9.91 11.86 6.29
N ARG A 63 9.97 10.88 7.19
CA ARG A 63 10.70 10.98 8.46
C ARG A 63 12.19 10.69 8.31
N HIS A 64 12.58 9.88 7.32
CA HIS A 64 13.98 9.51 7.13
C HIS A 64 14.70 10.43 6.15
N THR A 65 15.65 11.20 6.68
CA THR A 65 16.51 12.10 5.92
C THR A 65 17.76 11.33 5.44
N GLN A 66 17.72 10.88 4.19
CA GLN A 66 18.87 10.61 3.31
C GLN A 66 19.85 9.44 3.55
N ALA A 67 19.92 8.79 4.71
CA ALA A 67 20.95 7.72 4.92
C ALA A 67 20.45 6.27 4.83
N GLU A 68 19.16 6.01 5.05
CA GLU A 68 18.61 4.66 5.14
C GLU A 68 17.69 4.38 3.94
N SER A 69 17.77 3.17 3.36
CA SER A 69 16.90 2.82 2.24
C SER A 69 15.43 2.79 2.71
N PRO A 70 14.46 3.29 1.91
CA PRO A 70 13.05 3.24 2.27
C PRO A 70 12.58 1.82 2.60
N THR A 71 13.13 0.83 1.90
CA THR A 71 12.82 -0.59 2.09
C THR A 71 13.32 -1.09 3.44
N ASP A 72 14.54 -0.74 3.85
CA ASP A 72 15.06 -1.14 5.17
C ASP A 72 14.24 -0.52 6.30
N ALA A 73 13.85 0.74 6.15
CA ALA A 73 12.96 1.38 7.11
C ALA A 73 11.64 0.61 7.23
N MET A 74 11.02 0.20 6.11
CA MET A 74 9.79 -0.59 6.11
C MET A 74 9.94 -1.94 6.80
N LEU A 75 11.07 -2.63 6.57
CA LEU A 75 11.38 -3.93 7.18
C LEU A 75 11.66 -3.82 8.68
N ARG A 76 12.00 -2.63 9.17
CA ARG A 76 12.20 -2.36 10.61
C ARG A 76 10.95 -1.81 11.29
N ASP A 77 9.98 -1.29 10.54
CA ASP A 77 8.75 -0.74 11.09
C ASP A 77 7.75 -1.87 11.41
N TRP A 78 7.72 -2.26 12.68
CA TRP A 78 6.80 -3.29 13.17
C TRP A 78 5.32 -3.03 12.81
N PRO A 79 4.79 -1.79 12.92
CA PRO A 79 3.42 -1.50 12.47
C PRO A 79 3.18 -1.78 10.98
N PHE A 80 4.14 -1.45 10.10
CA PHE A 80 4.06 -1.74 8.68
C PHE A 80 4.03 -3.26 8.42
N LEU A 81 4.92 -4.02 9.06
CA LEU A 81 4.98 -5.47 8.91
C LEU A 81 3.71 -6.16 9.41
N LEU A 82 3.18 -5.74 10.56
CA LEU A 82 1.92 -6.26 11.09
C LEU A 82 0.75 -5.99 10.14
N ASN A 83 0.67 -4.77 9.59
CA ASN A 83 -0.37 -4.44 8.62
C ASN A 83 -0.26 -5.31 7.36
N ALA A 84 0.96 -5.52 6.84
CA ALA A 84 1.19 -6.37 5.69
C ALA A 84 0.82 -7.84 5.96
N ALA A 85 1.15 -8.35 7.15
CA ALA A 85 0.78 -9.71 7.57
C ALA A 85 -0.74 -9.88 7.70
N LEU A 86 -1.45 -8.93 8.33
CA LEU A 86 -2.91 -8.93 8.45
C LEU A 86 -3.58 -8.85 7.08
N TRP A 87 -3.06 -8.02 6.19
CA TRP A 87 -3.53 -7.94 4.80
C TRP A 87 -3.37 -9.28 4.06
N GLY A 88 -2.18 -9.90 4.15
CA GLY A 88 -1.92 -11.20 3.52
C GLY A 88 -2.82 -12.30 4.07
N LEU A 89 -2.98 -12.35 5.39
CA LEU A 89 -3.85 -13.32 6.07
C LEU A 89 -5.32 -13.12 5.67
N SER A 90 -5.82 -11.89 5.71
CA SER A 90 -7.20 -11.58 5.31
C SER A 90 -7.46 -11.92 3.84
N THR A 91 -6.52 -11.63 2.95
CA THR A 91 -6.62 -11.96 1.52
C THR A 91 -6.64 -13.47 1.31
N ALA A 92 -5.75 -14.22 1.97
CA ALA A 92 -5.72 -15.67 1.91
C ALA A 92 -7.01 -16.30 2.44
N LEU A 93 -7.52 -15.83 3.59
CA LEU A 93 -8.77 -16.31 4.16
C LEU A 93 -9.97 -16.06 3.23
N VAL A 94 -10.00 -14.90 2.57
CA VAL A 94 -11.09 -14.57 1.64
C VAL A 94 -11.02 -15.42 0.36
N ILE A 95 -9.83 -15.74 -0.15
CA ILE A 95 -9.64 -16.51 -1.39
C ILE A 95 -9.81 -18.03 -1.17
N TYR A 96 -9.29 -18.56 -0.06
CA TYR A 96 -9.31 -20.01 0.21
C TYR A 96 -10.49 -20.43 1.10
N GLY A 97 -11.12 -19.48 1.79
CA GLY A 97 -12.32 -19.72 2.61
C GLY A 97 -13.64 -19.59 1.86
N SER A 98 -13.62 -19.12 0.62
CA SER A 98 -14.75 -19.05 -0.32
C SER A 98 -14.78 -20.26 -1.24
#